data_AF-A0A1C4VHZ2-F1
#
_entry.id   AF-A0A1C4VHZ2-F1
#
_cell.length_a   1.000
_cell.length_b   1.000
_cell.length_c   1.000
_cell.angle_alpha   90.00
_cell.angle_beta   90.00
_cell.angle_gamma   90.00
#
_symmetry.space_group_name_H-M   'P 1'
#
loop_
_entity.id
_entity.type
_entity.pdbx_description
1 polymer ?
#
loop_
_entity_poly.entity_id
_entity_poly.type
_entity_poly.pdbx_seq_one_letter_code
_entity_poly.pdbx_strand_id
1 'polypeptide(L)'
;MGCFDCLDVRAGSMLGVSRKALQRSYQWSPEITDSFPAGAELIDKFLTLRRRRYRRLASLHVVWFKVIGAIEIVLSITLPLLFVVPIMRDERANYVFLAVVSVVVAIAAGLRNFYSWDTNWRLYRSQEFILAGMVAQWEVAMLQILQSGSPDAQRAALDETASVLAELTELFDHENSTLFNAVVPPESVKKKVRAVHPPNPPVVP
;
A
#
# COMPACT_ATOMS: atom_id res chain seq x y z
N MET A 1 -1.16 23.58 -13.04
CA MET A 1 -1.28 23.45 -11.57
C MET A 1 -2.75 23.20 -11.25
N GLY A 2 -3.16 21.94 -11.19
CA GLY A 2 -4.55 21.54 -10.98
C GLY A 2 -4.74 20.97 -9.58
N CYS A 3 -5.74 21.47 -8.86
CA CYS A 3 -6.07 21.14 -7.48
C CYS A 3 -6.61 19.70 -7.37
N PHE A 4 -5.77 18.77 -6.91
CA PHE A 4 -6.13 17.36 -6.67
C PHE A 4 -6.72 17.11 -5.27
N ASP A 5 -6.88 18.15 -4.44
CA ASP A 5 -7.23 17.99 -3.02
C ASP A 5 -8.75 17.87 -2.74
N CYS A 6 -9.65 18.13 -3.71
CA CYS A 6 -11.09 18.14 -3.44
C CYS A 6 -11.81 16.77 -3.55
N LEU A 7 -11.21 15.76 -4.18
CA LEU A 7 -11.86 14.44 -4.34
C LEU A 7 -11.68 13.50 -3.14
N ASP A 8 -10.91 13.89 -2.12
CA ASP A 8 -10.50 13.01 -1.03
C ASP A 8 -11.34 13.13 0.27
N VAL A 9 -12.42 13.92 0.26
CA VAL A 9 -13.25 14.17 1.46
C VAL A 9 -14.31 13.09 1.70
N ARG A 10 -14.78 12.38 0.67
CA ARG A 10 -15.87 11.38 0.81
C ARG A 10 -15.44 9.92 0.92
N ALA A 11 -14.15 9.62 0.77
CA ALA A 11 -13.66 8.23 0.78
C ALA A 11 -13.30 7.68 2.18
N GLY A 12 -13.32 8.51 3.24
CA GLY A 12 -12.74 8.18 4.55
C GLY A 12 -13.67 7.49 5.58
N SER A 13 -14.93 7.20 5.26
CA SER A 13 -15.91 6.78 6.27
C SER A 13 -15.94 5.28 6.61
N MET A 14 -15.27 4.41 5.85
CA MET A 14 -15.49 2.96 6.00
C MET A 14 -14.77 2.29 7.18
N LEU A 15 -13.95 3.02 7.96
CA LEU A 15 -13.24 2.44 9.12
C LEU A 15 -13.52 3.14 10.46
N GLY A 16 -14.39 4.16 10.52
CA GLY A 16 -14.74 4.87 11.78
C GLY A 16 -13.60 5.64 12.46
N VAL A 17 -12.33 5.32 12.17
CA VAL A 17 -11.17 6.05 12.67
C VAL A 17 -11.02 7.33 11.86
N SER A 18 -11.45 8.43 12.46
CA SER A 18 -11.32 9.78 11.89
C SER A 18 -9.87 10.03 11.49
N ARG A 19 -9.62 10.45 10.23
CA ARG A 19 -8.28 10.86 9.75
C ARG A 19 -7.59 11.82 10.72
N LYS A 20 -8.36 12.68 11.40
CA LYS A 20 -7.88 13.62 12.40
C LYS A 20 -7.29 12.92 13.63
N ALA A 21 -7.85 11.79 14.04
CA ALA A 21 -7.33 11.00 15.17
C ALA A 21 -5.96 10.39 14.84
N LEU A 22 -5.82 9.79 13.65
CA LEU A 22 -4.51 9.33 13.16
C LEU A 22 -3.53 10.47 12.94
N GLN A 23 -4.01 11.67 12.60
CA GLN A 23 -3.12 12.82 12.43
C GLN A 23 -2.58 13.33 13.77
N ARG A 24 -3.40 13.27 14.83
CA ARG A 24 -2.99 13.60 16.20
C ARG A 24 -2.03 12.60 16.80
N SER A 25 -2.11 11.31 16.48
CA SER A 25 -1.22 10.30 17.04
C SER A 25 0.25 10.42 16.60
N TYR A 26 0.55 11.30 15.63
CA TYR A 26 1.93 11.64 15.23
C TYR A 26 2.37 13.02 15.72
N GLN A 27 1.54 13.73 16.49
CA GLN A 27 1.95 14.96 17.14
C GLN A 27 2.45 14.59 18.53
N TRP A 28 3.77 14.54 18.70
CA TRP A 28 4.38 14.38 20.01
C TRP A 28 4.23 15.66 20.84
N SER A 29 4.39 15.53 22.15
CA SER A 29 4.34 16.65 23.10
C SER A 29 5.28 17.80 22.70
N PRO A 30 4.83 19.06 22.75
CA PRO A 30 5.70 20.22 22.48
C PRO A 30 6.90 20.27 23.43
N GLU A 31 6.75 19.75 24.66
CA GLU A 31 7.82 19.70 25.67
C GLU A 31 9.05 18.92 25.18
N ILE A 32 8.83 17.84 24.42
CA ILE A 32 9.92 17.05 23.82
C ILE A 32 10.60 17.85 22.70
N THR A 33 9.81 18.59 21.92
CA THR A 33 10.35 19.41 20.82
C THR A 33 11.24 20.54 21.35
N ASP A 34 10.79 21.18 22.43
CA ASP A 34 11.50 22.27 23.06
C ASP A 34 12.77 21.79 23.79
N SER A 35 12.70 20.60 24.40
CA SER A 35 13.83 20.04 25.16
C SER A 35 14.86 19.32 24.29
N PHE A 36 14.41 18.62 23.23
CA PHE A 36 15.23 17.76 22.38
C PHE A 36 15.01 18.02 20.88
N PRO A 37 15.28 19.24 20.38
CA PRO A 37 14.94 19.64 19.02
C PRO A 37 15.62 18.78 17.93
N ALA A 38 16.87 18.38 18.16
CA ALA A 38 17.62 17.57 17.19
C ALA A 38 17.03 16.16 17.00
N GLY A 39 16.60 15.51 18.09
CA GLY A 39 15.96 14.20 18.03
C GLY A 39 14.59 14.26 17.35
N ALA A 40 13.80 15.29 17.71
CA ALA A 40 12.50 15.54 17.10
C ALA A 40 12.60 15.82 15.59
N GLU A 41 13.57 16.63 15.14
CA GLU A 41 13.77 16.93 13.71
C GLU A 41 14.17 15.67 12.91
N LEU A 42 15.05 14.83 13.46
CA LEU A 42 15.47 13.58 12.81
C LEU A 42 14.29 12.64 12.62
N ILE A 43 13.52 12.39 13.68
CA ILE A 43 12.32 11.55 13.63
C ILE A 43 11.31 12.14 12.63
N ASP A 44 11.03 13.45 12.69
CA ASP A 44 10.08 14.10 11.78
C ASP A 44 10.47 13.93 10.31
N LYS A 45 11.75 14.15 9.99
CA LYS A 45 12.25 14.04 8.62
C LYS A 45 12.09 12.62 8.06
N PHE A 46 12.39 11.60 8.87
CA PHE A 46 12.23 10.21 8.47
C PHE A 46 10.75 9.81 8.32
N LEU A 47 9.90 10.24 9.25
CA LEU A 47 8.47 9.92 9.25
C LEU A 47 7.73 10.63 8.12
N THR A 48 7.96 11.92 7.92
CA THR A 48 7.21 12.74 6.96
C THR A 48 7.41 12.27 5.51
N LEU A 49 8.63 11.94 5.13
CA LEU A 49 8.96 11.42 3.80
C LEU A 49 8.21 10.11 3.51
N ARG A 50 8.29 9.16 4.45
CA ARG A 50 7.65 7.84 4.30
C ARG A 50 6.13 7.95 4.36
N ARG A 51 5.60 8.72 5.31
CA ARG A 51 4.16 8.93 5.47
C ARG A 51 3.52 9.50 4.21
N ARG A 52 4.15 10.49 3.57
CA ARG A 52 3.63 11.04 2.30
C ARG A 52 3.57 9.99 1.20
N ARG A 53 4.58 9.11 1.13
CA ARG A 53 4.63 8.02 0.15
C ARG A 53 3.55 6.97 0.41
N TYR A 54 3.44 6.45 1.63
CA TYR A 54 2.43 5.45 1.99
C TYR A 54 1.01 6.01 1.81
N ARG A 55 0.77 7.28 2.18
CA ARG A 55 -0.54 7.91 1.98
C ARG A 55 -0.92 8.00 0.51
N ARG A 56 0.01 8.42 -0.36
CA ARG A 56 -0.24 8.47 -1.80
C ARG A 56 -0.54 7.08 -2.34
N LEU A 57 0.26 6.08 -1.99
CA LEU A 57 0.07 4.70 -2.44
C LEU A 57 -1.27 4.13 -1.95
N ALA A 58 -1.60 4.29 -0.67
CA ALA A 58 -2.87 3.81 -0.10
C ALA A 58 -4.08 4.48 -0.77
N SER A 59 -4.03 5.80 -0.99
CA SER A 59 -5.11 6.51 -1.69
C SER A 59 -5.27 6.03 -3.14
N LEU A 60 -4.16 5.81 -3.84
CA LEU A 60 -4.15 5.33 -5.21
C LEU A 60 -4.77 3.94 -5.32
N HIS A 61 -4.45 3.04 -4.38
CA HIS A 61 -5.04 1.69 -4.34
C HIS A 61 -6.56 1.72 -4.13
N VAL A 62 -7.05 2.57 -3.21
CA VAL A 62 -8.49 2.73 -2.97
C VAL A 62 -9.20 3.29 -4.21
N VAL A 63 -8.58 4.26 -4.89
CA VAL A 63 -9.12 4.82 -6.13
C VAL A 63 -9.18 3.75 -7.23
N TRP A 64 -8.09 3.01 -7.45
CA TRP A 64 -8.07 1.93 -8.45
C TRP A 64 -9.09 0.84 -8.16
N PHE A 65 -9.22 0.44 -6.89
CA PHE A 65 -10.23 -0.53 -6.48
C PHE A 65 -11.65 -0.06 -6.83
N LYS A 66 -11.97 1.21 -6.53
CA LYS A 66 -13.27 1.80 -6.87
C LYS A 66 -13.50 1.92 -8.36
N VAL A 67 -12.48 2.33 -9.11
CA VAL A 67 -12.57 2.48 -10.57
C VAL A 67 -12.79 1.12 -11.22
N ILE A 68 -11.99 0.11 -10.88
CA ILE A 68 -12.14 -1.25 -11.43
C ILE A 68 -13.49 -1.86 -11.05
N GLY A 69 -13.89 -1.74 -9.78
CA GLY A 69 -15.20 -2.24 -9.33
C GLY A 69 -16.38 -1.53 -10.02
N ALA A 70 -16.29 -0.22 -10.24
CA ALA A 70 -17.31 0.53 -10.96
C ALA A 70 -17.40 0.09 -12.43
N ILE A 71 -16.25 -0.09 -13.09
CA ILE A 71 -16.16 -0.62 -14.45
C ILE A 71 -16.81 -2.02 -14.51
N GLU A 72 -16.47 -2.91 -13.57
CA GLU A 72 -17.02 -4.26 -13.50
C GLU A 72 -18.56 -4.27 -13.38
N ILE A 73 -19.13 -3.41 -12.53
CA ILE A 73 -20.58 -3.26 -12.37
C ILE A 73 -21.22 -2.72 -13.66
N VAL A 74 -20.64 -1.68 -14.25
CA VAL A 74 -21.17 -1.07 -15.48
C VAL A 74 -21.16 -2.09 -16.62
N LEU A 75 -20.06 -2.82 -16.82
CA LEU A 75 -20.00 -3.87 -17.85
C LEU A 75 -20.98 -5.00 -17.57
N SER A 76 -21.15 -5.42 -16.31
CA SER A 76 -22.09 -6.47 -15.92
C SER A 76 -23.53 -6.11 -16.25
N ILE A 77 -23.94 -4.85 -16.06
CA ILE A 77 -25.29 -4.37 -16.40
C ILE A 77 -25.44 -4.13 -17.91
N THR A 78 -24.37 -3.70 -18.59
CA THR A 78 -24.40 -3.42 -20.03
C THR A 78 -24.51 -4.71 -20.86
N LEU A 79 -23.96 -5.82 -20.37
CA LEU A 79 -23.93 -7.10 -21.10
C LEU A 79 -25.34 -7.64 -21.43
N PRO A 80 -26.27 -7.79 -20.45
CA PRO A 80 -27.64 -8.20 -20.74
C PRO A 80 -28.38 -7.19 -21.61
N LEU A 81 -28.12 -5.90 -21.42
CA LEU A 81 -28.80 -4.84 -22.17
C LEU A 81 -28.47 -4.90 -23.67
N LEU A 82 -27.23 -5.24 -24.02
CA LEU A 82 -26.79 -5.43 -25.41
C LEU A 82 -27.50 -6.58 -26.12
N PHE A 83 -27.95 -7.61 -25.39
CA PHE A 83 -28.69 -8.73 -25.98
C PHE A 83 -30.16 -8.38 -26.23
N VAL A 84 -30.74 -7.48 -25.42
CA VAL A 84 -32.17 -7.13 -25.50
C VAL A 84 -32.40 -5.95 -26.46
N VAL A 85 -31.50 -4.97 -26.46
CA VAL A 85 -31.63 -3.74 -27.27
C VAL A 85 -30.47 -3.67 -28.25
N PRO A 86 -30.71 -3.80 -29.58
CA PRO A 86 -29.65 -3.61 -30.56
C PRO A 86 -29.24 -2.13 -30.57
N ILE A 87 -28.15 -1.81 -29.88
CA ILE A 87 -27.65 -0.43 -29.73
C ILE A 87 -27.09 0.08 -31.06
N MET A 88 -26.44 -0.79 -31.85
CA MET A 88 -26.00 -0.47 -33.21
C MET A 88 -26.98 -1.02 -34.25
N ARG A 89 -27.20 -0.25 -35.32
CA ARG A 89 -27.99 -0.65 -36.49
C ARG A 89 -27.34 -1.77 -37.31
N ASP A 90 -26.01 -1.94 -37.21
CA ASP A 90 -25.26 -2.97 -37.93
C ASP A 90 -24.96 -4.14 -37.00
N GLU A 91 -25.43 -5.34 -37.37
CA GLU A 91 -25.22 -6.58 -36.62
C GLU A 91 -23.74 -6.90 -36.43
N ARG A 92 -22.89 -6.63 -37.43
CA ARG A 92 -21.43 -6.87 -37.31
C ARG A 92 -20.81 -5.98 -36.25
N ALA A 93 -21.25 -4.73 -36.14
CA ALA A 93 -20.74 -3.81 -35.14
C ALA A 93 -21.11 -4.25 -33.71
N ASN A 94 -22.30 -4.84 -33.52
CA ASN A 94 -22.71 -5.39 -32.22
C ASN A 94 -21.83 -6.57 -31.79
N TYR A 95 -21.48 -7.49 -32.70
CA TYR A 95 -20.55 -8.60 -32.39
C TYR A 95 -19.15 -8.11 -32.00
N VAL A 96 -18.62 -7.11 -32.71
CA VAL A 96 -17.31 -6.51 -32.37
C VAL A 96 -17.36 -5.85 -30.99
N PHE A 97 -18.43 -5.10 -30.69
CA PHE A 97 -18.58 -4.46 -29.38
C PHE A 97 -18.66 -5.48 -28.24
N LEU A 98 -19.45 -6.55 -28.41
CA LEU A 98 -19.53 -7.66 -27.44
C LEU A 98 -18.16 -8.31 -27.19
N ALA A 99 -17.37 -8.52 -28.23
CA ALA A 99 -16.01 -9.06 -28.10
C ALA A 99 -15.11 -8.10 -27.29
N VAL A 100 -15.16 -6.79 -27.58
CA VAL A 100 -14.38 -5.78 -26.84
C VAL A 100 -14.80 -5.72 -25.37
N VAL A 101 -16.10 -5.69 -25.08
CA VAL A 101 -16.64 -5.72 -23.71
C VAL A 101 -16.16 -6.97 -22.98
N SER A 102 -16.22 -8.14 -23.61
CA SER A 102 -15.75 -9.41 -23.02
C SER A 102 -14.25 -9.39 -22.70
N VAL A 103 -13.42 -8.85 -23.60
CA VAL A 103 -11.98 -8.68 -23.38
C VAL A 103 -11.72 -7.72 -22.22
N VAL A 104 -12.45 -6.59 -22.14
CA VAL A 104 -12.31 -5.62 -21.05
C VAL A 104 -12.70 -6.24 -19.71
N VAL A 105 -13.78 -7.02 -19.64
CA VAL A 105 -14.16 -7.78 -18.42
C VAL A 105 -13.06 -8.76 -18.04
N ALA A 106 -12.53 -9.52 -19.00
CA ALA A 106 -11.45 -10.48 -18.73
C ALA A 106 -10.18 -9.80 -18.21
N ILE A 107 -9.80 -8.65 -18.79
CA ILE A 107 -8.68 -7.84 -18.31
C ILE A 107 -8.96 -7.30 -16.91
N ALA A 108 -10.16 -6.78 -16.65
CA ALA A 108 -10.54 -6.26 -15.33
C ALA A 108 -10.52 -7.36 -14.25
N ALA A 109 -11.04 -8.55 -14.56
CA ALA A 109 -11.01 -9.71 -13.68
C ALA A 109 -9.59 -10.22 -13.45
N GLY A 110 -8.78 -10.30 -14.51
CA GLY A 110 -7.37 -10.67 -14.42
C GLY A 110 -6.56 -9.67 -13.60
N LEU A 111 -6.79 -8.38 -13.82
CA LEU A 111 -6.20 -7.30 -13.04
C LEU A 111 -6.60 -7.53 -11.59
N ARG A 112 -7.90 -7.54 -11.25
CA ARG A 112 -8.45 -7.76 -9.89
C ARG A 112 -7.83 -8.94 -9.14
N ASN A 113 -7.54 -10.03 -9.83
CA ASN A 113 -6.90 -11.19 -9.20
C ASN A 113 -5.40 -10.97 -8.96
N PHE A 114 -4.70 -10.36 -9.93
CA PHE A 114 -3.25 -10.24 -9.94
C PHE A 114 -2.68 -9.33 -8.84
N TYR A 115 -3.28 -8.17 -8.59
CA TYR A 115 -2.67 -7.15 -7.70
C TYR A 115 -3.13 -7.28 -6.23
N SER A 116 -3.97 -8.27 -5.90
CA SER A 116 -4.42 -8.56 -4.52
C SER A 116 -4.65 -7.31 -3.64
N TRP A 117 -5.48 -6.37 -4.14
CA TRP A 117 -5.71 -5.04 -3.54
C TRP A 117 -6.02 -5.09 -2.05
N ASP A 118 -6.79 -6.09 -1.60
CA ASP A 118 -7.14 -6.26 -0.19
C ASP A 118 -5.89 -6.55 0.66
N THR A 119 -5.03 -7.46 0.20
CA THR A 119 -3.77 -7.80 0.87
C THR A 119 -2.84 -6.60 0.95
N ASN A 120 -2.65 -5.89 -0.16
CA ASN A 120 -1.79 -4.70 -0.20
C ASN A 120 -2.32 -3.57 0.70
N TRP A 121 -3.64 -3.35 0.69
CA TRP A 121 -4.26 -2.35 1.54
C TRP A 121 -4.13 -2.69 3.03
N ARG A 122 -4.38 -3.93 3.42
CA ARG A 122 -4.19 -4.40 4.81
C ARG A 122 -2.75 -4.26 5.26
N LEU A 123 -1.80 -4.60 4.38
CA LEU A 123 -0.37 -4.46 4.65
C LEU A 123 0.01 -2.99 4.90
N TYR A 124 -0.39 -2.06 4.04
CA TYR A 124 -0.10 -0.64 4.28
C TYR A 124 -0.75 -0.12 5.56
N ARG A 125 -1.93 -0.64 5.93
CA ARG A 125 -2.60 -0.23 7.16
C ARG A 125 -1.95 -0.79 8.42
N SER A 126 -1.50 -2.05 8.42
CA SER A 126 -0.76 -2.60 9.55
C SER A 126 0.56 -1.85 9.77
N GLN A 127 1.24 -1.48 8.68
CA GLN A 127 2.46 -0.67 8.75
C GLN A 127 2.21 0.73 9.35
N GLU A 128 1.12 1.39 8.99
CA GLU A 128 0.75 2.68 9.59
C GLU A 128 0.57 2.55 11.12
N PHE A 129 -0.06 1.47 11.58
CA PHE A 129 -0.22 1.20 13.01
C PHE A 129 1.09 0.87 13.72
N ILE A 130 1.96 0.06 13.11
CA ILE A 130 3.28 -0.26 13.67
C ILE A 130 4.11 1.03 13.80
N LEU A 131 4.12 1.86 12.75
CA LEU A 131 4.84 3.14 12.76
C LEU A 131 4.31 4.09 13.83
N ALA A 132 2.98 4.16 14.01
CA ALA A 132 2.37 4.94 15.08
C ALA A 132 2.76 4.40 16.47
N GLY A 133 2.83 3.08 16.63
CA GLY A 133 3.26 2.43 17.86
C GLY A 133 4.71 2.76 18.24
N MET A 134 5.63 2.68 17.27
CA MET A 134 7.05 3.03 17.49
C MET A 134 7.22 4.50 17.88
N VAL A 135 6.45 5.41 17.26
CA VAL A 135 6.49 6.83 17.63
C VAL A 135 5.96 7.07 19.04
N ALA A 136 4.88 6.39 19.43
CA ALA A 136 4.34 6.48 20.79
C ALA A 136 5.32 5.91 21.83
N GLN A 137 6.03 4.82 21.51
CA GLN A 137 7.06 4.24 22.39
C GLN A 137 8.25 5.21 22.55
N TRP A 138 8.74 5.76 21.45
CA TRP A 138 9.78 6.78 21.46
C TRP A 138 9.36 8.01 22.29
N GLU A 139 8.13 8.49 22.12
CA GLU A 139 7.60 9.61 22.89
C GLU A 139 7.61 9.33 24.40
N VAL A 140 7.16 8.14 24.81
CA VAL A 140 7.19 7.71 26.21
C VAL A 140 8.63 7.66 26.75
N ALA A 141 9.57 7.14 25.97
CA ALA A 141 10.99 7.09 26.35
C ALA A 141 11.57 8.51 26.51
N MET A 142 11.27 9.44 25.59
CA MET A 142 11.69 10.84 25.70
C MET A 142 11.15 11.52 26.96
N LEU A 143 9.88 11.29 27.30
CA LEU A 143 9.28 11.85 28.52
C LEU A 143 9.94 11.28 29.80
N GLN A 144 10.30 10.00 29.81
CA GLN A 144 11.01 9.40 30.94
C GLN A 144 12.41 10.01 31.11
N ILE A 145 13.13 10.21 30.00
CA ILE A 145 14.45 10.87 30.01
C ILE A 145 14.30 12.31 30.52
N LEU A 146 13.29 13.04 30.07
CA LEU A 146 13.00 14.40 30.51
C LEU A 146 12.74 14.47 32.02
N GLN A 147 11.92 13.55 32.54
CA GLN A 147 11.55 13.50 33.96
C GLN A 147 12.70 13.03 34.86
N SER A 148 13.69 12.32 34.33
CA SER A 148 14.83 11.82 35.10
C SER A 148 15.70 12.93 35.69
N GLY A 149 15.69 14.13 35.11
CA GLY A 149 16.54 15.24 35.53
C GLY A 149 18.05 14.95 35.40
N SER A 150 18.42 13.93 34.63
CA SER A 150 19.82 13.53 34.47
C SER A 150 20.64 14.61 33.74
N PRO A 151 21.89 14.91 34.17
CA PRO A 151 22.78 15.80 33.43
C PRO A 151 23.11 15.27 32.03
N ASP A 152 22.95 13.95 31.80
CA ASP A 152 23.20 13.28 30.52
C ASP A 152 21.94 13.08 29.67
N ALA A 153 20.82 13.75 30.00
CA ALA A 153 19.53 13.57 29.32
C ALA A 153 19.61 13.77 27.79
N GLN A 154 20.41 14.74 27.33
CA GLN A 154 20.59 15.00 25.89
C GLN A 154 21.22 13.80 25.16
N ARG A 155 22.21 13.16 25.78
CA ARG A 155 22.91 12.02 25.19
C ARG A 155 22.00 10.79 25.18
N ALA A 156 21.31 10.52 26.28
CA ALA A 156 20.32 9.46 26.36
C ALA A 156 19.20 9.63 25.31
N ALA A 157 18.73 10.86 25.09
CA ALA A 157 17.71 11.14 24.09
C ALA A 157 18.17 10.84 22.65
N LEU A 158 19.43 11.16 22.34
CA LEU A 158 20.03 10.85 21.03
C LEU A 158 20.26 9.35 20.84
N ASP A 159 20.74 8.65 21.87
CA ASP A 159 20.97 7.21 21.82
C ASP A 159 19.65 6.45 21.62
N GLU A 160 18.59 6.83 22.35
CA GLU A 160 17.25 6.27 22.19
C GLU A 160 16.66 6.57 20.80
N THR A 161 16.83 7.80 20.31
CA THR A 161 16.41 8.18 18.95
C THR A 161 17.15 7.34 17.90
N ALA A 162 18.45 7.09 18.07
CA ALA A 162 19.24 6.26 17.17
C ALA A 162 18.75 4.79 17.19
N SER A 163 18.39 4.26 18.36
CA SER A 163 17.82 2.92 18.50
C SER A 163 16.50 2.79 17.71
N VAL A 164 15.58 3.73 17.90
CA VAL A 164 14.29 3.74 17.19
C VAL A 164 14.49 3.86 15.68
N LEU A 165 15.45 4.68 15.23
CA LEU A 165 15.77 4.79 13.79
C LEU A 165 16.34 3.48 13.22
N ALA A 166 17.13 2.74 14.00
CA ALA A 166 17.67 1.45 13.60
C ALA A 166 16.54 0.41 13.44
N GLU A 167 15.66 0.31 14.44
CA GLU A 167 14.49 -0.59 14.40
C GLU A 167 13.55 -0.26 13.22
N LEU A 168 13.30 1.03 12.98
CA LEU A 168 12.55 1.48 11.82
C LEU A 168 13.22 1.02 10.53
N THR A 169 14.53 1.20 10.40
CA THR A 169 15.27 0.80 9.19
C THR A 169 15.18 -0.71 8.95
N GLU A 170 15.32 -1.52 10.00
CA GLU A 170 15.17 -2.97 9.93
C GLU A 170 13.76 -3.39 9.50
N LEU A 171 12.72 -2.77 10.07
CA LEU A 171 11.33 -3.00 9.67
C LEU A 171 11.17 -2.77 8.16
N PHE A 172 11.76 -1.69 7.65
CA PHE A 172 11.64 -1.33 6.24
C PHE A 172 12.45 -2.23 5.30
N ASP A 173 13.60 -2.74 5.75
CA ASP A 173 14.35 -3.73 4.99
C ASP A 173 13.61 -5.07 4.94
N HIS A 174 12.98 -5.47 6.05
CA HIS A 174 12.11 -6.63 6.09
C HIS A 174 10.91 -6.48 5.13
N GLU A 175 10.28 -5.31 5.09
CA GLU A 175 9.20 -5.00 4.15
C GLU A 175 9.67 -5.07 2.69
N ASN A 176 10.78 -4.41 2.37
CA ASN A 176 11.33 -4.44 1.02
C ASN A 176 11.66 -5.87 0.60
N SER A 177 12.31 -6.64 1.48
CA SER A 177 12.62 -8.05 1.19
C SER A 177 11.35 -8.86 0.91
N THR A 178 10.28 -8.64 1.67
CA THR A 178 8.99 -9.31 1.47
C THR A 178 8.36 -8.94 0.14
N LEU A 179 8.36 -7.65 -0.21
CA LEU A 179 7.83 -7.15 -1.49
C LEU A 179 8.66 -7.65 -2.68
N PHE A 180 9.99 -7.68 -2.58
CA PHE A 180 10.85 -8.17 -3.64
C PHE A 180 10.79 -9.69 -3.79
N ASN A 181 10.69 -10.43 -2.69
CA ASN A 181 10.54 -11.89 -2.72
C ASN A 181 9.20 -12.32 -3.33
N ALA A 182 8.15 -11.49 -3.21
CA ALA A 182 6.89 -11.71 -3.92
C ALA A 182 7.03 -11.57 -5.45
N VAL A 183 8.00 -10.79 -5.92
CA VAL A 183 8.31 -10.65 -7.36
C VAL A 183 9.26 -11.77 -7.77
N VAL A 184 8.70 -12.93 -8.10
CA VAL A 184 9.47 -14.04 -8.66
C VAL A 184 10.03 -13.60 -10.04
N PRO A 185 11.36 -13.46 -10.22
CA PRO A 185 11.91 -13.06 -11.50
C PRO A 185 11.60 -14.15 -12.55
N PRO A 186 11.22 -13.77 -13.79
CA PRO A 186 10.74 -14.73 -14.80
C PRO A 186 11.77 -15.80 -15.18
N GLU A 187 13.06 -15.53 -14.94
CA GLU A 187 14.14 -16.48 -15.18
C GLU A 187 14.09 -17.71 -14.25
N SER A 188 13.63 -17.52 -13.01
CA SER A 188 13.48 -18.62 -12.04
C SER A 188 12.35 -19.60 -12.41
N VAL A 189 11.33 -19.12 -13.15
CA VAL A 189 10.22 -19.94 -13.64
C VAL A 189 10.67 -20.84 -14.80
N LYS A 190 11.55 -20.36 -15.68
CA LYS A 190 12.08 -21.14 -16.83
C LYS A 190 12.84 -22.40 -16.39
N LYS A 191 13.49 -22.39 -15.23
CA LYS A 191 14.28 -23.54 -14.75
C LYS A 191 13.41 -24.69 -14.24
N LYS A 192 12.19 -24.40 -13.74
CA LYS A 192 11.28 -25.44 -13.22
C LYS A 192 10.53 -26.20 -14.31
N VAL A 193 10.23 -25.56 -15.45
CA VAL A 193 9.53 -26.20 -16.57
C VAL A 193 10.43 -27.17 -17.35
N ARG A 194 11.75 -26.95 -17.36
CA ARG A 194 12.71 -27.81 -18.10
C ARG A 194 13.00 -29.17 -17.43
N ALA A 195 12.63 -29.35 -16.17
CA ALA A 195 12.89 -30.59 -15.43
C ALA A 195 11.81 -31.67 -15.61
N VAL A 196 10.70 -31.36 -16.28
CA VAL A 196 9.62 -32.32 -16.57
C VAL A 196 9.61 -32.63 -18.07
N HIS A 197 10.75 -33.06 -18.61
CA HIS A 197 10.75 -33.83 -19.84
C HIS A 197 11.06 -35.28 -19.45
N PRO A 198 10.07 -36.18 -19.47
CA PRO A 198 10.34 -37.59 -19.20
C PRO A 198 11.34 -38.09 -20.27
N PRO A 199 12.30 -38.94 -19.89
CA PRO A 199 13.24 -39.51 -20.85
C PRO A 199 12.46 -40.27 -21.92
N ASN A 200 12.78 -40.01 -23.20
CA ASN A 200 12.21 -40.76 -24.31
C ASN A 200 12.47 -42.26 -24.10
N PRO A 201 11.45 -43.13 -24.26
CA PRO A 201 11.67 -44.56 -24.19
C PRO A 201 12.63 -45.00 -25.31
N PRO A 202 13.47 -46.02 -25.06
CA PRO A 202 14.38 -46.54 -26.06
C PRO A 202 13.58 -47.08 -27.26
N VAL A 203 13.97 -46.65 -28.46
CA VAL A 203 13.46 -47.22 -29.72
C VAL A 203 14.09 -48.61 -29.87
N VAL A 204 13.26 -49.64 -29.82
CA VAL A 204 13.68 -51.03 -30.06
C VAL A 204 13.70 -51.27 -31.58
N PRO A 205 14.81 -51.75 -32.17
CA PRO A 205 14.91 -52.07 -33.59
C PRO A 205 14.14 -53.32 -34.00
#